data_AF-A0A164Z778-F1
#
_entry.id   AF-A0A164Z778-F1
#
_cell.length_a   1.000
_cell.length_b   1.000
_cell.length_c   1.000
_cell.angle_alpha   90.00
_cell.angle_beta   90.00
_cell.angle_gamma   90.00
#
_symmetry.space_group_name_H-M   'P 1'
#
loop_
_entity.id
_entity.type
_entity.pdbx_description
1 polymer ?
#
loop_
_entity_poly.entity_id
_entity_poly.type
_entity_poly.pdbx_seq_one_letter_code
_entity_poly.pdbx_strand_id
1 'polypeptide(L)'
;MKTFRPYLSWIPFTFLLLLAQFASAQDNRCFLIGGGSAETFFVSENATVGSVIGVLRIAGDPSADGDITMRLEASNETVVSIDTHSKNLTLIKALDKEGLTGPAQVMTRITCERRGPNAELSLTIPVNIRVTDANDNSPIFRNSTYFINISEVQFAKDKKEFNLI
;
A
#
# COMPACT_ATOMS: atom_id res chain seq x y z
N MET A 1 20.43 -47.08 65.54
CA MET A 1 19.59 -47.65 64.48
C MET A 1 18.31 -46.82 64.36
N LYS A 2 18.30 -45.81 63.48
CA LYS A 2 17.10 -45.20 62.89
C LYS A 2 17.56 -44.36 61.70
N THR A 3 17.00 -44.71 60.58
CA THR A 3 17.43 -44.46 59.21
C THR A 3 17.10 -43.05 58.75
N PHE A 4 18.07 -42.41 58.09
CA PHE A 4 17.90 -41.26 57.22
C PHE A 4 16.88 -41.60 56.11
N ARG A 5 15.87 -40.75 55.89
CA ARG A 5 15.03 -40.79 54.69
C ARG A 5 14.99 -39.39 54.07
N PRO A 6 15.32 -39.24 52.78
CA PRO A 6 15.44 -37.93 52.15
C PRO A 6 14.05 -37.35 51.86
N TYR A 7 13.89 -36.07 52.17
CA TYR A 7 12.75 -35.26 51.75
C TYR A 7 12.91 -34.96 50.26
N LEU A 8 12.42 -35.87 49.41
CA LEU A 8 12.18 -35.56 48.01
C LEU A 8 10.72 -35.12 47.92
N SER A 9 10.48 -33.81 48.11
CA SER A 9 9.16 -33.23 47.91
C SER A 9 8.81 -33.29 46.43
N TRP A 10 7.85 -34.14 46.09
CA TRP A 10 7.26 -34.21 44.77
C TRP A 10 6.62 -32.85 44.48
N ILE A 11 7.26 -32.01 43.66
CA ILE A 11 6.53 -30.98 42.95
C ILE A 11 5.50 -31.75 42.13
N PRO A 12 4.19 -31.57 42.37
CA PRO A 12 3.21 -32.31 41.61
C PRO A 12 3.39 -31.89 40.15
N PHE A 13 3.50 -32.89 39.28
CA PHE A 13 3.63 -32.74 37.82
C PHE A 13 2.48 -31.92 37.19
N THR A 14 1.48 -31.55 37.98
CA THR A 14 0.40 -30.63 37.64
C THR A 14 0.83 -29.16 37.56
N PHE A 15 1.97 -28.76 38.14
CA PHE A 15 2.39 -27.35 38.09
C PHE A 15 3.11 -26.97 36.78
N LEU A 16 3.66 -27.93 36.02
CA LEU A 16 4.28 -27.65 34.73
C LEU A 16 3.30 -27.65 33.55
N LEU A 17 2.07 -28.14 33.73
CA LEU A 17 1.04 -28.18 32.68
C LEU A 17 0.19 -26.89 32.60
N LEU A 18 0.38 -25.94 33.52
CA LEU A 18 -0.41 -24.71 33.60
C LEU A 18 0.37 -23.45 33.14
N LEU A 19 1.30 -23.61 32.19
CA LEU A 19 1.95 -22.46 31.52
C LEU A 19 1.54 -22.30 30.05
N ALA A 20 0.79 -23.25 29.50
CA ALA A 20 0.31 -23.18 28.13
C ALA A 20 -1.19 -22.92 28.12
N GLN A 21 -1.62 -21.65 28.18
CA GLN A 21 -2.89 -21.18 27.59
C GLN A 21 -3.19 -19.71 27.93
N PHE A 22 -2.28 -18.79 27.61
CA PHE A 22 -2.70 -17.40 27.36
C PHE A 22 -1.95 -16.85 26.16
N ALA A 23 -2.06 -17.51 25.02
CA ALA A 23 -1.96 -16.78 23.76
C ALA A 23 -3.28 -16.02 23.64
N SER A 24 -3.29 -14.73 23.97
CA SER A 24 -4.39 -13.87 23.53
C SER A 24 -4.45 -14.02 22.02
N ALA A 25 -5.54 -14.56 21.48
CA ALA A 25 -5.81 -14.49 20.06
C ALA A 25 -5.95 -13.00 19.72
N GLN A 26 -4.86 -12.37 19.33
CA GLN A 26 -4.85 -10.97 18.98
C GLN A 26 -5.68 -10.81 17.71
N ASP A 27 -6.80 -10.09 17.80
CA ASP A 27 -7.67 -9.82 16.66
C ASP A 27 -6.89 -9.02 15.60
N ASN A 28 -6.61 -9.67 14.47
CA ASN A 28 -5.85 -9.12 13.35
C ASN A 28 -6.74 -8.52 12.26
N ARG A 29 -8.06 -8.47 12.44
CA ARG A 29 -8.98 -7.85 11.47
C ARG A 29 -8.67 -6.37 11.30
N CYS A 30 -8.89 -5.89 10.08
CA CYS A 30 -8.57 -4.53 9.63
C CYS A 30 -7.08 -4.18 9.56
N PHE A 31 -6.16 -5.09 9.88
CA PHE A 31 -4.73 -4.88 9.64
C PHE A 31 -4.34 -5.31 8.23
N LEU A 32 -3.30 -4.67 7.69
CA LEU A 32 -2.68 -5.10 6.43
C LEU A 32 -1.91 -6.41 6.65
N ILE A 33 -2.17 -7.39 5.80
CA ILE A 33 -1.56 -8.74 5.87
C ILE A 33 -0.03 -8.66 5.68
N GLY A 34 0.47 -7.61 5.03
CA GLY A 34 1.90 -7.34 4.86
C GLY A 34 2.58 -6.70 6.08
N GLY A 35 1.86 -6.42 7.17
CA GLY A 35 2.41 -5.79 8.38
C GLY A 35 2.74 -4.30 8.23
N GLY A 36 2.41 -3.67 7.10
CA GLY A 36 2.56 -2.24 6.88
C GLY A 36 1.47 -1.41 7.58
N SER A 37 1.71 -0.11 7.70
CA SER A 37 0.72 0.88 8.17
C SER A 37 0.00 1.61 7.03
N ALA A 38 0.44 1.40 5.79
CA ALA A 38 -0.12 1.98 4.57
C ALA A 38 0.11 1.04 3.38
N GLU A 39 -0.77 1.11 2.38
CA GLU A 39 -0.63 0.36 1.13
C GLU A 39 -0.19 1.32 0.01
N THR A 40 0.65 0.87 -0.92
CA THR A 40 1.08 1.68 -2.06
C THR A 40 0.87 0.93 -3.37
N PHE A 41 0.21 1.58 -4.33
CA PHE A 41 0.01 1.08 -5.70
C PHE A 41 0.80 1.94 -6.68
N PHE A 42 1.46 1.29 -7.64
CA PHE A 42 2.11 1.93 -8.78
C PHE A 42 1.24 1.69 -10.01
N VAL A 43 0.75 2.77 -10.60
CA VAL A 43 -0.24 2.72 -11.69
C VAL A 43 0.29 3.53 -12.85
N SER A 44 0.29 2.96 -14.05
CA SER A 44 0.65 3.71 -15.26
C SER A 44 -0.41 4.76 -15.56
N GLU A 45 0.02 5.92 -16.06
CA GLU A 45 -0.93 6.94 -16.54
C GLU A 45 -1.79 6.46 -17.72
N ASN A 46 -1.27 5.51 -18.50
CA ASN A 46 -2.02 4.82 -19.56
C ASN A 46 -3.09 3.85 -19.02
N ALA A 47 -3.26 3.73 -17.71
CA ALA A 47 -4.32 2.91 -17.13
C ALA A 47 -5.70 3.46 -17.51
N THR A 48 -6.53 2.59 -18.09
CA THR A 48 -7.88 2.99 -18.50
C THR A 48 -8.79 3.20 -17.30
N VAL A 49 -9.60 4.25 -17.33
CA VAL A 49 -10.70 4.43 -16.36
C VAL A 49 -11.61 3.19 -16.40
N GLY A 50 -11.95 2.68 -15.23
CA GLY A 50 -12.70 1.43 -15.03
C GLY A 50 -11.82 0.20 -14.82
N SER A 51 -10.50 0.29 -15.00
CA SER A 51 -9.59 -0.83 -14.71
C SER A 51 -9.36 -1.00 -13.21
N VAL A 52 -9.14 -2.25 -12.79
CA VAL A 52 -8.71 -2.59 -11.43
C VAL A 52 -7.21 -2.35 -11.32
N ILE A 53 -6.82 -1.42 -10.44
CA ILE A 53 -5.41 -1.05 -10.23
C ILE A 53 -4.71 -1.91 -9.17
N GLY A 54 -5.50 -2.62 -8.36
CA GLY A 54 -4.97 -3.50 -7.32
C GLY A 54 -6.03 -3.98 -6.34
N VAL A 55 -5.62 -4.84 -5.42
CA VAL A 55 -6.49 -5.43 -4.38
C VAL A 55 -5.90 -5.14 -3.02
N LEU A 56 -6.70 -4.60 -2.12
CA LEU A 56 -6.26 -4.28 -0.76
C LEU A 56 -6.11 -5.53 0.07
N ARG A 57 -4.93 -5.71 0.67
CA ARG A 57 -4.61 -6.89 1.49
C ARG A 57 -4.96 -6.66 2.95
N ILE A 58 -6.23 -6.37 3.21
CA ILE A 58 -6.77 -6.14 4.57
C ILE A 58 -7.29 -7.48 5.12
N ALA A 59 -6.95 -7.80 6.37
CA ALA A 59 -7.44 -8.99 7.06
C ALA A 59 -8.91 -8.84 7.50
N GLY A 60 -9.67 -9.93 7.37
CA GLY A 60 -11.13 -9.98 7.59
C GLY A 60 -11.90 -10.21 6.27
N ASP A 61 -13.14 -10.66 6.38
CA ASP A 61 -14.08 -10.86 5.29
C ASP A 61 -15.07 -9.67 5.21
N PRO A 62 -15.13 -8.92 4.11
CA PRO A 62 -16.06 -7.82 3.95
C PRO A 62 -17.40 -8.20 3.29
N SER A 63 -17.64 -9.49 3.02
CA SER A 63 -18.91 -10.01 2.50
C SER A 63 -20.10 -9.63 3.42
N ALA A 64 -21.34 -9.85 2.98
CA ALA A 64 -22.52 -9.51 3.79
C ALA A 64 -22.53 -10.22 5.17
N ASP A 65 -22.09 -11.48 5.21
CA ASP A 65 -21.96 -12.29 6.43
C ASP A 65 -20.55 -12.23 7.05
N GLY A 66 -19.68 -11.40 6.47
CA GLY A 66 -18.30 -11.22 6.89
C GLY A 66 -18.13 -10.50 8.23
N ASP A 67 -16.89 -10.32 8.64
CA ASP A 67 -16.50 -9.82 9.96
C ASP A 67 -15.92 -8.39 9.94
N ILE A 68 -15.87 -7.73 8.78
CA ILE A 68 -15.42 -6.34 8.62
C ILE A 68 -16.32 -5.54 7.65
N THR A 69 -16.34 -4.22 7.80
CA THR A 69 -16.85 -3.26 6.80
C THR A 69 -15.70 -2.38 6.35
N MET A 70 -15.74 -1.92 5.10
CA MET A 70 -14.76 -0.96 4.60
C MET A 70 -15.48 0.19 3.91
N ARG A 71 -14.92 1.39 4.04
CA ARG A 71 -15.36 2.58 3.32
C ARG A 71 -14.16 3.37 2.83
N LEU A 72 -14.25 3.87 1.61
CA LEU A 72 -13.31 4.85 1.09
C LEU A 72 -13.72 6.23 1.61
N GLU A 73 -12.78 6.97 2.20
CA GLU A 73 -12.98 8.36 2.56
C GLU A 73 -12.90 9.21 1.29
N ALA A 74 -14.05 9.48 0.69
CA ALA A 74 -14.14 10.28 -0.53
C ALA A 74 -13.81 11.76 -0.25
N SER A 75 -12.96 12.32 -1.11
CA SER A 75 -12.68 13.75 -1.24
C SER A 75 -12.97 14.24 -2.67
N ASN A 76 -12.88 15.55 -2.91
CA ASN A 76 -13.01 16.11 -4.26
C ASN A 76 -11.95 15.55 -5.25
N GLU A 77 -10.81 15.10 -4.71
CA GLU A 77 -9.68 14.55 -5.45
C GLU A 77 -9.73 13.02 -5.58
N THR A 78 -10.86 12.38 -5.25
CA THR A 78 -10.99 10.93 -5.37
C THR A 78 -10.84 10.49 -6.82
N VAL A 79 -9.82 9.66 -7.10
CA VAL A 79 -9.57 9.05 -8.43
C VAL A 79 -9.83 7.55 -8.47
N VAL A 80 -10.09 6.93 -7.32
CA VAL A 80 -10.37 5.49 -7.20
C VAL A 80 -11.70 5.25 -6.49
N SER A 81 -12.30 4.12 -6.79
CA SER A 81 -13.40 3.55 -6.02
C SER A 81 -12.95 2.22 -5.42
N ILE A 82 -13.56 1.81 -4.32
CA ILE A 82 -13.35 0.50 -3.72
C ILE A 82 -14.61 -0.35 -3.92
N ASP A 83 -14.43 -1.56 -4.45
CA ASP A 83 -15.41 -2.62 -4.30
C ASP A 83 -15.23 -3.24 -2.91
N THR A 84 -16.19 -2.97 -2.04
CA THR A 84 -16.14 -3.39 -0.64
C THR A 84 -16.16 -4.91 -0.49
N HIS A 85 -16.71 -5.67 -1.43
CA HIS A 85 -16.76 -7.13 -1.34
C HIS A 85 -15.45 -7.78 -1.82
N SER A 86 -14.93 -7.34 -2.97
CA SER A 86 -13.72 -7.93 -3.56
C SER A 86 -12.41 -7.32 -3.05
N LYS A 87 -12.47 -6.17 -2.36
CA LYS A 87 -11.31 -5.33 -1.99
C LYS A 87 -10.58 -4.74 -3.20
N ASN A 88 -11.18 -4.77 -4.38
CA ASN A 88 -10.60 -4.22 -5.60
C ASN A 88 -10.67 -2.69 -5.56
N LEU A 89 -9.55 -2.05 -5.90
CA LEU A 89 -9.50 -0.63 -6.20
C LEU A 89 -9.62 -0.45 -7.71
N THR A 90 -10.63 0.31 -8.11
CA THR A 90 -10.95 0.58 -9.51
C THR A 90 -10.73 2.06 -9.81
N LEU A 91 -10.02 2.34 -10.90
CA LEU A 91 -9.75 3.70 -11.34
C LEU A 91 -11.03 4.36 -11.87
N ILE A 92 -11.37 5.57 -11.41
CA ILE A 92 -12.58 6.31 -11.85
C ILE A 92 -12.24 7.64 -12.55
N LYS A 93 -10.97 8.08 -12.52
CA LYS A 93 -10.48 9.27 -13.23
C LYS A 93 -9.13 8.95 -13.88
N ALA A 94 -8.83 9.60 -15.01
CA ALA A 94 -7.54 9.46 -15.66
C ALA A 94 -6.40 9.95 -14.75
N LEU A 95 -5.24 9.35 -14.95
CA LEU A 95 -3.99 9.71 -14.28
C LEU A 95 -3.07 10.35 -15.32
N ASP A 96 -2.16 11.20 -14.85
CA ASP A 96 -1.25 11.94 -15.72
C ASP A 96 -0.01 12.27 -14.91
N LYS A 97 1.16 11.86 -15.40
CA LYS A 97 2.43 12.00 -14.69
C LYS A 97 2.87 13.45 -14.63
N GLU A 98 2.60 14.22 -15.67
CA GLU A 98 2.92 15.64 -15.81
C GLU A 98 2.00 16.54 -14.99
N GLY A 99 0.80 16.06 -14.62
CA GLY A 99 -0.17 16.80 -13.81
C GLY A 99 -1.08 17.74 -14.61
N LEU A 100 -1.11 17.62 -15.94
CA LEU A 100 -1.89 18.44 -16.85
C LEU A 100 -3.34 17.98 -16.94
N THR A 101 -3.56 16.66 -17.09
CA THR A 101 -4.91 16.10 -17.31
C THR A 101 -5.46 15.29 -16.14
N GLY A 102 -4.58 14.94 -15.19
CA GLY A 102 -4.88 14.13 -14.00
C GLY A 102 -3.81 14.31 -12.93
N PRO A 103 -3.99 13.73 -11.73
CA PRO A 103 -3.01 13.85 -10.67
C PRO A 103 -1.86 12.85 -10.83
N ALA A 104 -0.62 13.31 -10.63
CA ALA A 104 0.60 12.48 -10.65
C ALA A 104 0.78 11.59 -9.39
N GLN A 105 0.05 11.93 -8.32
CA GLN A 105 0.01 11.15 -7.08
C GLN A 105 -1.33 11.40 -6.40
N VAL A 106 -1.90 10.34 -5.81
CA VAL A 106 -3.12 10.44 -5.01
C VAL A 106 -2.93 9.75 -3.67
N MET A 107 -3.40 10.39 -2.61
CA MET A 107 -3.46 9.80 -1.27
C MET A 107 -4.90 9.73 -0.83
N THR A 108 -5.38 8.51 -0.59
CA THR A 108 -6.72 8.26 -0.07
C THR A 108 -6.65 7.46 1.22
N ARG A 109 -7.77 7.38 1.94
CA ARG A 109 -7.88 6.69 3.21
C ARG A 109 -9.05 5.73 3.17
N ILE A 110 -8.84 4.57 3.75
CA ILE A 110 -9.85 3.53 3.83
C ILE A 110 -10.11 3.26 5.29
N THR A 111 -11.32 3.54 5.76
CA THR A 111 -11.74 3.13 7.09
C THR A 111 -12.20 1.68 7.02
N CYS A 112 -11.63 0.83 7.86
CA CYS A 112 -12.09 -0.53 8.11
C CYS A 112 -12.66 -0.61 9.53
N GLU A 113 -13.88 -1.13 9.66
CA GLU A 113 -14.54 -1.32 10.95
C GLU A 113 -14.81 -2.81 11.16
N ARG A 114 -14.63 -3.28 12.39
CA ARG A 114 -14.88 -4.68 12.73
C ARG A 114 -16.37 -4.89 13.01
N ARG A 115 -16.92 -6.03 12.62
CA ARG A 115 -18.27 -6.45 13.01
C ARG A 115 -18.24 -7.36 14.25
N GLY A 116 -19.32 -7.37 15.01
CA GLY A 116 -19.49 -8.25 16.18
C GLY A 116 -19.03 -7.62 17.50
N PRO A 117 -18.88 -8.43 18.58
CA PRO A 117 -18.44 -7.92 19.88
C PRO A 117 -17.03 -7.31 19.73
N ASN A 118 -16.85 -6.08 20.24
CA ASN A 118 -15.67 -5.21 20.05
C ASN A 118 -15.60 -4.44 18.70
N ALA A 119 -16.74 -4.17 18.07
CA ALA A 119 -16.86 -3.32 16.87
C ALA A 119 -16.47 -1.83 17.06
N GLU A 120 -16.11 -1.41 18.28
CA GLU A 120 -15.76 -0.02 18.59
C GLU A 120 -14.42 0.43 17.95
N LEU A 121 -13.61 -0.51 17.43
CA LEU A 121 -12.35 -0.18 16.79
C LEU A 121 -12.52 -0.03 15.28
N SER A 122 -12.41 1.22 14.80
CA SER A 122 -12.18 1.54 13.40
C SER A 122 -10.69 1.81 13.15
N LEU A 123 -10.14 1.25 12.08
CA LEU A 123 -8.78 1.53 11.62
C LEU A 123 -8.82 2.26 10.30
N THR A 124 -8.06 3.34 10.18
CA THR A 124 -7.90 4.08 8.93
C THR A 124 -6.58 3.73 8.29
N ILE A 125 -6.63 3.20 7.08
CA ILE A 125 -5.48 2.74 6.31
C ILE A 125 -5.21 3.75 5.19
N PRO A 126 -4.06 4.45 5.21
CA PRO A 126 -3.64 5.28 4.10
C PRO A 126 -3.30 4.42 2.88
N VAL A 127 -3.77 4.86 1.71
CA VAL A 127 -3.46 4.25 0.41
C VAL A 127 -2.83 5.30 -0.47
N ASN A 128 -1.60 5.02 -0.90
CA ASN A 128 -0.82 5.87 -1.77
C ASN A 128 -0.84 5.32 -3.20
N ILE A 129 -1.28 6.13 -4.15
CA ILE A 129 -1.26 5.79 -5.57
C ILE A 129 -0.19 6.66 -6.22
N ARG A 130 0.86 6.03 -6.74
CA ARG A 130 1.96 6.71 -7.44
C ARG A 130 1.85 6.44 -8.92
N VAL A 131 1.75 7.50 -9.71
CA VAL A 131 1.70 7.38 -11.16
C VAL A 131 3.09 7.07 -11.69
N THR A 132 3.19 6.03 -12.50
CA THR A 132 4.38 5.68 -13.27
C THR A 132 4.27 6.26 -14.67
N ASP A 133 5.36 6.89 -15.08
CA ASP A 133 5.57 7.49 -16.39
C ASP A 133 5.38 6.45 -17.50
N ALA A 134 4.62 6.82 -18.52
CA ALA A 134 4.59 6.19 -19.83
C ALA A 134 5.27 7.14 -20.82
N ASN A 135 5.95 6.57 -21.81
CA ASN A 135 6.64 7.39 -22.81
C ASN A 135 5.66 7.90 -23.88
N ASP A 136 4.73 8.78 -23.49
CA ASP A 136 3.76 9.44 -24.37
C ASP A 136 4.17 10.90 -24.73
N ASN A 137 5.12 11.46 -23.99
CA ASN A 137 5.70 12.78 -24.25
C ASN A 137 6.93 12.68 -25.15
N SER A 138 6.74 12.92 -26.44
CA SER A 138 7.85 13.04 -27.40
C SER A 138 8.65 14.34 -27.18
N PRO A 139 9.98 14.31 -27.32
CA PRO A 139 10.81 15.49 -27.09
C PRO A 139 10.45 16.62 -28.06
N ILE A 140 10.42 17.85 -27.55
CA ILE A 140 10.12 19.04 -28.35
C ILE A 140 11.41 19.82 -28.61
N PHE A 141 11.85 19.86 -29.87
CA PHE A 141 12.98 20.70 -30.26
C PHE A 141 12.55 22.17 -30.29
N ARG A 142 13.29 23.04 -29.59
CA ARG A 142 13.02 24.50 -29.59
C ARG A 142 13.17 25.12 -30.97
N ASN A 143 14.12 24.62 -31.75
CA ASN A 143 14.43 25.12 -33.08
C ASN A 143 14.28 23.99 -34.10
N SER A 144 13.87 24.33 -35.32
CA SER A 144 13.84 23.38 -36.45
C SER A 144 15.24 22.93 -36.90
N THR A 145 16.24 23.81 -36.73
CA THR A 145 17.63 23.55 -37.12
C THR A 145 18.59 24.07 -36.06
N TYR A 146 19.62 23.26 -35.74
CA TYR A 146 20.72 23.65 -34.87
C TYR A 146 22.02 23.71 -35.68
N PHE A 147 22.70 24.85 -35.68
CA PHE A 147 24.01 25.03 -36.30
C PHE A 147 25.09 25.01 -35.23
N ILE A 148 26.11 24.17 -35.43
CA ILE A 148 27.27 24.06 -34.53
C ILE A 148 28.53 24.17 -35.37
N ASN A 149 29.38 25.14 -35.04
CA ASN A 149 30.72 25.24 -35.61
C ASN A 149 31.71 24.62 -34.63
N ILE A 150 32.42 23.59 -35.08
CA ILE A 150 33.43 22.87 -34.28
C ILE A 150 34.80 23.15 -34.87
N SER A 151 35.72 23.63 -34.05
CA SER A 151 37.11 23.80 -34.42
C SER A 151 37.86 22.48 -34.29
N GLU A 152 38.77 22.19 -35.21
CA GLU A 152 39.61 20.98 -35.18
C GLU A 152 40.51 20.91 -33.94
N VAL A 153 40.89 22.06 -33.36
CA VAL A 153 41.66 22.14 -32.11
C VAL A 153 40.80 21.93 -30.85
N GLN A 154 39.50 21.65 -30.99
CA GLN A 154 38.61 21.40 -29.86
C GLN A 154 38.79 19.97 -29.35
N PHE A 155 39.52 19.81 -28.25
CA PHE A 155 39.49 18.55 -27.50
C PHE A 155 38.13 18.39 -26.81
N ALA A 156 37.57 17.18 -26.85
CA ALA A 156 36.30 16.82 -26.22
C ALA A 156 36.38 16.98 -24.69
N LYS A 157 36.21 18.20 -24.18
CA LYS A 157 36.09 18.47 -22.74
C LYS A 157 34.70 18.92 -22.32
N ASP A 158 33.89 19.40 -23.25
CA ASP A 158 32.54 19.83 -22.94
C ASP A 158 31.53 18.86 -23.54
N LYS A 159 30.99 18.00 -22.69
CA LYS A 159 29.71 17.34 -22.95
C LYS A 159 28.67 18.46 -22.98
N LYS A 160 28.45 19.07 -24.15
CA LYS A 160 27.32 19.98 -24.34
C LYS A 160 26.07 19.13 -24.24
N GLU A 161 25.49 19.09 -23.04
CA GLU A 161 24.15 18.52 -22.85
C GLU A 161 23.18 19.40 -23.64
N PHE A 162 22.63 18.81 -24.71
CA PHE A 162 21.48 19.36 -25.37
C PHE A 162 20.33 19.24 -24.37
N ASN A 163 19.93 20.37 -23.77
CA ASN A 163 18.72 20.44 -22.97
C ASN A 163 17.52 20.26 -23.92
N LEU A 164 17.20 19.00 -24.21
CA LEU A 164 15.89 18.57 -24.67
C LEU A 164 14.96 18.75 -23.47
N ILE A 165 13.87 19.49 -23.66
CA ILE A 165 12.77 19.51 -22.70
C ILE A 165 11.86 18.35 -23.04
#